data_AF-A0A8X6HR65-F1
#
_entry.id   AF-A0A8X6HR65-F1
#
_cell.length_a   1.000
_cell.length_b   1.000
_cell.length_c   1.000
_cell.angle_alpha   90.00
_cell.angle_beta   90.00
_cell.angle_gamma   90.00
#
_symmetry.space_group_name_H-M   'P 1'
#
loop_
_entity.id
_entity.type
_entity.pdbx_description
1 polymer ?
#
loop_
_entity_poly.entity_id
_entity_poly.type
_entity_poly.pdbx_seq_one_letter_code
_entity_poly.pdbx_strand_id
1 'polypeptide(L)'
;MNFPTSLIKLQWFFGTNTIFDWGIFINEVILGFVEESTKEIDGVGKIVQIVESKFGKRKYNRGHHVEGQCVFGGVERESGKLCLVAVHDQRKRY
;
A
#
# COMPACT_ATOMS: atom_id res chain seq x y z
N MET A 1 -5.49 3.62 -0.71
CA MET A 1 -5.88 4.94 -0.18
C MET A 1 -7.26 5.29 -0.72
N ASN A 2 -8.24 5.57 0.13
CA ASN A 2 -9.50 6.17 -0.33
C ASN A 2 -9.24 7.66 -0.55
N PHE A 3 -8.68 7.98 -1.71
CA PHE A 3 -8.44 9.37 -2.09
C PHE A 3 -9.80 10.05 -2.31
N PRO A 4 -10.15 11.12 -1.57
CA PRO A 4 -11.49 11.73 -1.59
C PRO A 4 -11.66 12.58 -2.85
N THR A 5 -11.67 11.89 -3.98
CA THR A 5 -11.71 12.39 -5.35
C THR A 5 -12.88 13.33 -5.57
N SER A 6 -14.04 13.04 -4.98
CA SER A 6 -15.24 13.88 -5.05
C SER A 6 -15.07 15.23 -4.35
N LEU A 7 -14.46 15.25 -3.16
CA LEU A 7 -14.21 16.48 -2.39
C LEU A 7 -13.21 17.39 -3.11
N ILE A 8 -12.12 16.81 -3.63
CA ILE A 8 -11.06 17.58 -4.29
C ILE A 8 -11.54 18.17 -5.63
N LYS A 9 -12.35 17.42 -6.39
CA LYS A 9 -13.04 17.95 -7.58
C LYS A 9 -13.89 19.18 -7.24
N LEU A 10 -14.68 19.08 -6.17
CA LEU A 10 -15.64 20.11 -5.80
C LEU A 10 -14.95 21.37 -5.27
N GLN A 11 -13.89 21.21 -4.46
CA GLN A 11 -13.24 22.31 -3.77
C GLN A 11 -12.25 23.07 -4.66
N TRP A 12 -11.57 22.38 -5.56
CA TRP A 12 -10.48 22.96 -6.35
C TRP A 12 -10.77 22.98 -7.87
N PHE A 13 -11.97 22.54 -8.27
CA PHE A 13 -12.43 22.53 -9.67
C PHE A 13 -11.50 21.80 -10.66
N PHE A 14 -10.73 20.82 -10.19
CA PHE A 14 -9.88 20.04 -11.07
C PHE A 14 -10.69 19.09 -11.96
N GLY A 15 -10.23 18.96 -13.20
CA GLY A 15 -10.78 18.01 -14.16
C GLY A 15 -10.67 16.57 -13.68
N THR A 16 -11.61 15.73 -14.12
CA THR A 16 -11.62 14.29 -13.77
C THR A 16 -10.33 13.58 -14.14
N ASN A 17 -9.81 13.87 -15.34
CA ASN A 17 -8.56 13.27 -15.82
C ASN A 17 -7.36 13.76 -14.99
N THR A 18 -7.29 15.06 -14.69
CA THR A 18 -6.22 15.64 -13.86
C THR A 18 -6.07 14.97 -12.50
N ILE A 19 -7.18 14.70 -11.80
CA ILE A 19 -7.10 14.03 -10.48
C ILE A 19 -6.74 12.56 -10.63
N PHE A 20 -7.19 11.90 -11.70
CA PHE A 20 -6.83 10.52 -11.97
C PHE A 20 -5.32 10.40 -12.24
N ASP A 21 -4.79 11.25 -13.12
CA ASP A 21 -3.37 11.30 -13.48
C ASP A 21 -2.51 11.62 -12.25
N TRP A 22 -2.95 12.58 -11.43
CA TRP A 22 -2.26 12.92 -10.18
C TRP A 22 -2.26 11.75 -9.19
N GLY A 23 -3.36 11.01 -9.10
CA GLY A 23 -3.45 9.80 -8.29
C GLY A 23 -2.51 8.69 -8.78
N ILE A 24 -2.36 8.52 -10.09
CA ILE A 24 -1.37 7.60 -10.68
C ILE A 24 0.05 8.06 -10.32
N PHE A 25 0.37 9.33 -10.58
CA PHE A 25 1.68 9.91 -10.28
C PHE A 25 2.10 9.69 -8.83
N ILE A 26 1.20 9.91 -7.86
CA ILE A 26 1.51 9.65 -6.45
C ILE A 26 1.80 8.18 -6.19
N ASN A 27 1.03 7.27 -6.79
CA ASN A 27 1.29 5.84 -6.62
C ASN A 27 2.66 5.45 -7.19
N GLU A 28 3.07 6.02 -8.33
CA GLU A 28 4.39 5.78 -8.91
C GLU A 28 5.52 6.31 -8.02
N VAL A 29 5.37 7.53 -7.49
CA VAL A 29 6.36 8.12 -6.57
C VAL A 29 6.48 7.31 -5.28
N ILE A 30 5.35 6.90 -4.69
CA ILE A 30 5.34 6.05 -3.49
C ILE A 30 5.98 4.69 -3.80
N LEU A 31 5.65 4.09 -4.95
CA LEU A 31 6.21 2.81 -5.35
C LEU A 31 7.74 2.90 -5.49
N GLY A 32 8.25 3.93 -6.17
CA GLY A 32 9.69 4.15 -6.29
C GLY A 32 10.38 4.35 -4.94
N PHE A 33 9.77 5.13 -4.03
CA PHE A 33 10.27 5.30 -2.68
C PHE A 33 10.31 3.98 -1.90
N VAL A 34 9.25 3.16 -2.00
CA VAL A 34 9.19 1.84 -1.36
C VAL A 34 10.28 0.93 -1.91
N GLU A 35 10.40 0.81 -3.23
CA GLU A 35 11.41 -0.05 -3.87
C GLU A 35 12.84 0.33 -3.44
N GLU A 36 13.13 1.62 -3.29
CA GLU A 36 14.44 2.09 -2.80
C GLU A 36 14.64 1.87 -1.29
N SER A 37 13.57 2.03 -0.50
CA SER A 37 13.62 1.94 0.97
C SER A 37 13.56 0.52 1.51
N THR A 38 13.13 -0.47 0.70
CA THR A 38 13.02 -1.90 1.06
C THR A 38 14.40 -2.58 1.15
N LYS A 39 15.38 -1.93 1.78
CA LYS A 39 16.60 -2.57 2.28
C LYS A 39 16.28 -3.26 3.60
N GLU A 40 16.91 -4.40 3.87
CA GLU A 40 16.73 -5.14 5.11
C GLU A 40 16.84 -4.21 6.33
N ILE A 41 15.80 -4.22 7.16
CA ILE A 41 15.84 -3.62 8.48
C ILE A 41 16.56 -4.64 9.38
N ASP A 42 17.88 -4.64 9.32
CA ASP A 42 18.72 -5.51 10.13
C ASP A 42 19.62 -4.68 11.07
N GLY A 43 19.83 -5.20 12.27
CA GLY A 43 20.61 -4.56 13.32
C GLY A 43 20.19 -4.96 14.73
N VAL A 44 21.16 -5.37 15.55
CA VAL A 44 20.95 -5.68 16.96
C VAL A 44 20.47 -4.43 17.70
N GLY A 45 19.40 -4.57 18.49
CA GLY A 45 18.82 -3.48 19.28
C GLY A 45 17.78 -2.63 18.55
N LYS A 46 17.46 -2.93 17.28
CA LYS A 46 16.44 -2.20 16.53
C LYS A 46 15.03 -2.68 16.86
N ILE A 47 14.13 -1.72 17.12
CA ILE A 47 12.72 -1.97 17.37
C ILE A 47 11.94 -1.64 16.10
N VAL A 48 11.27 -2.65 15.55
CA VAL A 48 10.45 -2.52 14.34
C VAL A 48 8.99 -2.74 14.70
N GLN A 49 8.14 -1.80 14.28
CA GLN A 49 6.70 -2.01 14.32
C GLN A 49 6.29 -2.74 13.04
N ILE A 50 5.78 -3.97 13.20
CA ILE A 50 5.28 -4.78 12.10
C ILE A 50 3.75 -4.70 12.09
N VAL A 51 3.18 -4.46 10.92
CA VAL A 51 1.73 -4.42 10.70
C VAL A 51 1.38 -5.28 9.49
N GLU A 52 0.33 -6.08 9.59
CA GLU A 52 -0.24 -6.82 8.46
C GLU A 52 -1.39 -6.03 7.85
N SER A 53 -1.41 -5.93 6.52
CA SER A 53 -2.54 -5.41 5.76
C SER A 53 -2.98 -6.43 4.71
N LYS A 54 -4.23 -6.90 4.83
CA LYS A 54 -4.86 -7.79 3.85
C LYS A 54 -5.65 -6.99 2.83
N PHE A 55 -5.20 -6.99 1.57
CA PHE A 55 -5.82 -6.26 0.48
C PHE A 55 -6.67 -7.19 -0.37
N GLY A 56 -7.98 -7.21 -0.14
CA GLY A 56 -8.94 -7.91 -1.00
C GLY A 56 -9.71 -6.94 -1.91
N LYS A 57 -9.87 -7.27 -3.20
CA LYS A 57 -10.80 -6.58 -4.09
C LYS A 57 -12.02 -7.46 -4.38
N ARG A 58 -13.20 -6.86 -4.28
CA ARG A 58 -14.44 -7.44 -4.81
C ARG A 58 -14.58 -7.04 -6.28
N LYS A 59 -14.96 -7.97 -7.15
CA LYS A 59 -15.29 -7.63 -8.54
C LYS A 59 -16.55 -6.75 -8.53
N TYR A 60 -16.44 -5.49 -8.96
CA TYR A 60 -17.56 -4.52 -8.93
C TYR A 60 -18.23 -4.31 -7.57
N ASN A 61 -17.50 -4.49 -6.45
CA ASN A 61 -18.09 -4.49 -5.08
C ASN A 61 -19.25 -5.49 -4.86
N ARG A 62 -19.45 -6.47 -5.77
CA ARG A 62 -20.52 -7.47 -5.73
C ARG A 62 -19.94 -8.88 -5.81
N GLY A 63 -20.64 -9.87 -5.24
CA GLY A 63 -20.25 -11.29 -5.30
C GLY A 63 -19.19 -11.72 -4.28
N HIS A 64 -18.64 -12.93 -4.49
CA HIS A 64 -17.70 -13.61 -3.58
C HIS A 64 -16.45 -12.76 -3.30
N HIS A 65 -16.10 -12.61 -2.03
CA HIS A 65 -14.86 -11.95 -1.62
C HIS A 65 -13.67 -12.81 -2.06
N VAL A 66 -12.86 -12.32 -2.98
CA VAL A 66 -11.58 -12.96 -3.29
C VAL A 66 -10.62 -12.61 -2.15
N GLU A 67 -10.04 -13.64 -1.50
CA GLU A 67 -8.89 -13.42 -0.64
C GLU A 67 -7.80 -12.78 -1.50
N GLY A 68 -7.53 -11.50 -1.26
CA GLY A 68 -6.45 -10.82 -1.95
C GLY A 68 -5.14 -10.91 -1.18
N GLN A 69 -4.15 -10.14 -1.63
CA GLN A 69 -2.78 -10.24 -1.17
C GLN A 69 -2.62 -9.71 0.27
N CYS A 70 -1.92 -10.44 1.12
CA CYS A 70 -1.40 -9.89 2.38
C CYS A 70 -0.07 -9.18 2.13
N VAL A 71 0.11 -8.03 2.75
CA VAL A 71 1.39 -7.31 2.77
C VAL A 71 1.75 -7.07 4.23
N PHE A 72 2.96 -7.47 4.63
CA PHE A 72 3.55 -7.03 5.88
C PHE A 72 4.29 -5.73 5.64
N GLY A 73 3.99 -4.72 6.45
CA GLY A 73 4.77 -3.50 6.54
C GLY A 73 5.54 -3.44 7.85
N GLY A 74 6.81 -3.11 7.78
CA GLY A 74 7.66 -2.85 8.94
C GLY A 74 8.17 -1.41 8.92
N VAL A 75 8.11 -0.72 10.06
CA VAL A 75 8.78 0.57 10.25
C VAL A 75 9.73 0.49 11.44
N GLU A 76 11.01 0.81 11.22
CA GLU A 76 11.97 0.96 12.30
C GLU A 76 11.66 2.25 13.07
N ARG A 77 11.48 2.15 14.40
CA ARG A 77 11.04 3.28 15.23
C ARG A 77 11.98 4.47 15.21
N GLU A 78 13.29 4.22 15.16
CA GLU A 78 14.30 5.26 15.31
C GLU A 78 14.63 5.96 13.99
N SER A 79 14.77 5.19 12.91
CA SER A 79 15.19 5.70 11.60
C SER A 79 14.02 6.04 10.68
N GLY A 80 12.83 5.50 10.96
CA GLY A 80 11.68 5.58 10.05
C GLY A 80 11.83 4.73 8.79
N LYS A 81 12.85 3.86 8.70
CA LYS A 81 13.03 2.95 7.55
C LYS A 81 11.81 2.04 7.40
N LEU A 82 11.32 1.94 6.17
CA LEU A 82 10.15 1.16 5.78
C LEU A 82 10.58 -0.11 5.05
N CYS A 83 9.98 -1.24 5.39
CA CYS A 83 10.02 -2.43 4.55
C CYS A 83 8.59 -2.88 4.24
N LEU A 84 8.31 -3.24 2.98
CA LEU A 84 7.04 -3.84 2.57
C LEU A 84 7.32 -5.20 1.94
N VAL A 85 6.67 -6.24 2.45
CA VAL A 85 6.84 -7.61 1.96
C VAL A 85 5.48 -8.18 1.59
N ALA A 86 5.31 -8.51 0.31
CA ALA A 86 4.11 -9.16 -0.19
C ALA A 86 4.12 -10.65 0.16
N VAL A 87 3.17 -11.08 0.98
CA VAL A 87 3.02 -12.48 1.41
C VAL A 87 2.17 -13.22 0.40
N HIS A 88 2.76 -14.24 -0.22
CA HIS A 88 2.02 -15.17 -1.05
C HIS A 88 1.43 -16.25 -0.15
N ASP A 89 0.13 -16.53 -0.26
CA ASP A 89 -0.49 -17.60 0.50
C ASP A 89 0.13 -18.94 0.06
N GLN A 90 0.90 -19.57 0.96
CA GLN A 90 1.55 -20.87 0.73
C GLN A 90 0.67 -22.04 1.15
N ARG A 91 -0.64 -21.86 1.34
CA ARG A 91 -1.55 -22.98 1.61
C ARG A 91 -1.56 -23.98 0.44
N LYS A 92 -0.70 -25.00 0.54
CA LYS A 92 -0.87 -26.29 -0.14
C LYS A 92 -2.19 -26.86 0.37
N ARG A 93 -3.21 -26.83 -0.48
CA ARG A 93 -4.45 -27.58 -0.28
C ARG A 93 -4.09 -29.06 -0.39
N TYR A 94 -3.95 -29.74 0.75
CA TYR A 94 -3.99 -31.20 0.83
C TYR A 94 -5.44 -31.65 0.96
#